data_AF-A0A8H8R3T5-F1
#
_entry.id   AF-A0A8H8R3T5-F1
#
_cell.length_a   1.000
_cell.length_b   1.000
_cell.length_c   1.000
_cell.angle_alpha   90.00
_cell.angle_beta   90.00
_cell.angle_gamma   90.00
#
_symmetry.space_group_name_H-M   'P 1'
#
loop_
_entity.id
_entity.type
_entity.pdbx_description
1 polymer ?
#
loop_
_entity_poly.entity_id
_entity_poly.type
_entity_poly.pdbx_seq_one_letter_code
_entity_poly.pdbx_strand_id
1 'polypeptide(L)'
;MSSSVQEITRKAQQAVLDSIPAKWKLSAQFQTESNVMDIPKTCGTLTPQQIAITEQTATELLGRLALGSLSSVEVTEAFLARAAIAHQLTNCLTALFPDEALDAAKALDAHLKSTGRVVGPLHGLPVSIKDMYNVTGHPVTLGYVSWAEVIADKDSTLVKALRNAGAVFYVKTTMPQTGMALETWSTLWGRTLNPRNNKLGSGGSSGGDGALIALKGSPIGPMSDIGGSIRAPAAFNGLYSIRPSSERIPKGGMQTTAPGQLSIKVSCGPACHSMADLKMFTKVLNGHPLAEYDGSFIPIPWREVQKPSKLTIGILEFDGVCMPHPPILRAMRETAAKLKGAGHEGTLSLLSEGHRA
;
A
#
# COMPACT_ATOMS: atom_id res chain seq x y z
N MET A 1 24.71 -26.80 11.38
CA MET A 1 23.39 -27.17 11.91
C MET A 1 22.38 -26.23 11.28
N SER A 2 21.36 -26.72 10.59
CA SER A 2 20.32 -25.83 10.05
C SER A 2 19.49 -25.28 11.20
N SER A 3 19.37 -23.96 11.33
CA SER A 3 18.45 -23.34 12.29
C SER A 3 17.03 -23.87 12.09
N SER A 4 16.29 -24.05 13.19
CA SER A 4 14.90 -24.51 13.09
C SER A 4 14.02 -23.43 12.44
N VAL A 5 12.89 -23.84 11.85
CA VAL A 5 11.90 -22.89 11.30
C VAL A 5 11.49 -21.85 12.34
N GLN A 6 11.28 -22.27 13.59
CA GLN A 6 10.90 -21.40 14.70
C GLN A 6 12.00 -20.38 15.03
N GLU A 7 13.26 -20.78 14.93
CA GLU A 7 14.41 -19.90 15.18
C GLU A 7 14.54 -18.84 14.07
N ILE A 8 14.40 -19.24 12.80
CA ILE A 8 14.44 -18.33 11.65
C ILE A 8 13.30 -17.30 11.76
N THR A 9 12.07 -17.77 12.00
CA THR A 9 10.89 -16.92 12.18
C THR A 9 11.09 -15.93 13.33
N ARG A 10 11.53 -16.39 14.50
CA ARG A 10 11.76 -15.52 15.66
C ARG A 10 12.83 -14.47 15.38
N LYS A 11 13.95 -14.87 14.76
CA LYS A 11 15.04 -13.96 14.38
C LYS A 11 14.53 -12.87 13.43
N ALA A 12 13.77 -13.23 12.40
CA ALA A 12 13.23 -12.27 11.42
C ALA A 12 12.26 -11.28 12.06
N GLN A 13 11.30 -11.76 12.86
CA GLN A 13 10.33 -10.90 13.55
C GLN A 13 11.00 -9.99 14.59
N GLN A 14 11.97 -10.52 15.34
CA GLN A 14 12.72 -9.73 16.32
C GLN A 14 13.54 -8.63 15.63
N ALA A 15 14.13 -8.89 14.46
CA ALA A 15 14.86 -7.87 13.71
C ALA A 15 13.99 -6.66 13.35
N VAL A 16 12.71 -6.86 13.02
CA VAL A 16 11.77 -5.75 12.80
C VAL A 16 11.54 -4.97 14.10
N LEU A 17 11.34 -5.65 15.23
CA LEU A 17 11.14 -5.00 16.54
C LEU A 17 12.40 -4.25 17.02
N ASP A 18 13.59 -4.77 16.73
CA ASP A 18 14.87 -4.17 17.09
C ASP A 18 15.17 -2.93 16.24
N SER A 19 14.67 -2.89 15.00
CA SER A 19 14.75 -1.70 14.13
C SER A 19 13.88 -0.53 14.59
N ILE A 20 12.96 -0.73 15.55
CA ILE A 20 12.12 0.32 16.12
C ILE A 20 12.91 1.07 17.22
N PRO A 21 13.23 2.36 17.04
CA PRO A 21 13.83 3.19 18.08
C PRO A 21 13.01 3.19 19.37
N ALA A 22 13.69 3.21 20.52
CA ALA A 22 13.03 3.17 21.84
C ALA A 22 11.94 4.24 22.01
N LYS A 23 12.15 5.43 21.43
CA LYS A 23 11.17 6.53 21.45
C LYS A 23 9.84 6.23 20.74
N TRP A 24 9.76 5.18 19.92
CA TRP A 24 8.55 4.78 19.20
C TRP A 24 7.96 3.44 19.68
N LYS A 25 8.52 2.84 20.74
CA LYS A 25 7.99 1.61 21.33
C LYS A 25 6.72 1.93 22.13
N LEU A 26 5.65 1.20 21.85
CA LEU A 26 4.37 1.34 22.53
C LEU A 26 4.40 0.62 23.88
N SER A 27 3.68 1.20 24.85
CA SER A 27 3.35 0.49 26.08
C SER A 27 2.43 -0.70 25.79
N ALA A 28 2.64 -1.81 26.51
CA ALA A 28 1.87 -3.05 26.37
C ALA A 28 0.35 -2.85 26.59
N GLN A 29 -0.05 -1.81 27.32
CA GLN A 29 -1.46 -1.50 27.58
C GLN A 29 -2.29 -1.24 26.31
N PHE A 30 -1.65 -0.82 25.21
CA PHE A 30 -2.34 -0.51 23.96
C PHE A 30 -2.60 -1.74 23.08
N GLN A 31 -2.05 -2.90 23.44
CA GLN A 31 -2.16 -4.14 22.66
C GLN A 31 -3.43 -4.96 22.99
N THR A 32 -4.19 -4.56 24.02
CA THR A 32 -5.42 -5.26 24.44
C THR A 32 -6.68 -4.77 23.71
N GLU A 33 -6.60 -3.62 23.04
CA GLU A 33 -7.74 -3.00 22.36
C GLU A 33 -8.11 -3.74 21.08
N SER A 34 -9.41 -3.94 20.87
CA SER A 34 -9.91 -4.56 19.63
C SER A 34 -9.86 -3.59 18.45
N ASN A 35 -10.22 -2.33 18.66
CA ASN A 35 -10.13 -1.26 17.68
C ASN A 35 -8.96 -0.34 18.03
N VAL A 36 -7.97 -0.27 17.14
CA VAL A 36 -6.72 0.44 17.37
C VAL A 36 -6.57 1.68 16.49
N MET A 37 -7.64 2.09 15.79
CA MET A 37 -7.62 3.21 14.82
C MET A 37 -7.16 4.53 15.43
N ASP A 38 -7.52 4.81 16.69
CA ASP A 38 -7.20 6.09 17.35
C ASP A 38 -5.88 6.05 18.14
N ILE A 39 -5.32 4.87 18.39
CA ILE A 39 -4.11 4.69 19.21
C ILE A 39 -2.91 5.51 18.69
N PRO A 40 -2.63 5.58 17.38
CA PRO A 40 -1.54 6.44 16.90
C PRO A 40 -1.67 7.91 17.29
N LYS A 41 -2.88 8.42 17.56
CA LYS A 41 -3.10 9.80 18.02
C LYS A 41 -3.07 9.93 19.54
N THR A 42 -3.47 8.89 20.27
CA THR A 42 -3.73 8.97 21.72
C THR A 42 -2.66 8.32 22.59
N CYS A 43 -1.77 7.50 22.02
CA CYS A 43 -0.74 6.78 22.79
C CYS A 43 0.38 7.64 23.38
N GLY A 44 0.44 8.93 23.04
CA GLY A 44 1.47 9.86 23.53
C GLY A 44 2.86 9.70 22.91
N THR A 45 3.02 8.80 21.93
CA THR A 45 4.31 8.57 21.24
C THR A 45 4.60 9.61 20.15
N LEU A 46 3.56 10.09 19.45
CA LEU A 46 3.71 11.11 18.40
C LEU A 46 3.57 12.52 18.99
N THR A 47 4.38 13.46 18.51
CA THR A 47 4.19 14.88 18.81
C THR A 47 2.94 15.42 18.08
N PRO A 48 2.34 16.54 18.55
CA PRO A 48 1.23 17.18 17.84
C PRO A 48 1.56 17.49 16.37
N GLN A 49 2.80 17.88 16.09
CA GLN A 49 3.27 18.16 14.74
C GLN A 49 3.34 16.88 13.88
N GLN A 50 3.85 15.77 14.41
CA GLN A 50 3.89 14.49 13.69
C GLN A 50 2.49 13.97 13.39
N ILE A 51 1.54 14.14 14.32
CA ILE A 51 0.12 13.85 14.08
C ILE A 51 -0.38 14.73 12.93
N ALA A 52 -0.21 16.05 13.00
CA ALA A 52 -0.66 16.97 11.95
C ALA A 52 -0.06 16.65 10.57
N ILE A 53 1.21 16.24 10.49
CA ILE A 53 1.86 15.79 9.26
C ILE A 53 1.19 14.52 8.72
N THR A 54 1.07 13.49 9.53
CA THR A 54 0.56 12.19 9.09
C THR A 54 -0.95 12.15 8.88
N GLU A 55 -1.69 13.17 9.31
CA GLU A 55 -3.11 13.32 8.99
C GLU A 55 -3.38 13.87 7.59
N GLN A 56 -2.39 14.52 6.95
CA GLN A 56 -2.50 15.08 5.60
C GLN A 56 -2.47 14.00 4.51
N THR A 57 -3.11 14.30 3.38
CA THR A 57 -3.06 13.49 2.15
C THR A 57 -1.69 13.58 1.48
N ALA A 58 -1.37 12.61 0.62
CA ALA A 58 -0.09 12.63 -0.10
C ALA A 58 0.05 13.88 -0.98
N THR A 59 -1.03 14.32 -1.62
CA THR A 59 -1.06 15.49 -2.50
C THR A 59 -0.83 16.80 -1.72
N GLU A 60 -1.41 16.93 -0.52
CA GLU A 60 -1.14 18.07 0.37
C GLU A 60 0.33 18.10 0.81
N LEU A 61 0.86 16.95 1.24
CA LEU A 61 2.28 16.83 1.64
C LEU A 61 3.22 17.20 0.50
N LEU A 62 2.98 16.71 -0.71
CA LEU A 62 3.78 17.03 -1.89
C LEU A 62 3.81 18.54 -2.19
N GLY A 63 2.67 19.22 -2.05
CA GLY A 63 2.61 20.68 -2.19
C GLY A 63 3.50 21.39 -1.16
N ARG A 64 3.48 20.94 0.09
CA ARG A 64 4.28 21.52 1.18
C ARG A 64 5.77 21.22 1.07
N LEU A 65 6.12 20.01 0.64
CA LEU A 65 7.48 19.55 0.36
C LEU A 65 8.09 20.34 -0.81
N ALA A 66 7.36 20.50 -1.91
CA ALA A 66 7.83 21.26 -3.07
C ALA A 66 8.09 22.75 -2.76
N LEU A 67 7.33 23.32 -1.81
CA LEU A 67 7.53 24.68 -1.32
C LEU A 67 8.62 24.81 -0.24
N GLY A 68 9.15 23.70 0.27
CA GLY A 68 10.08 23.69 1.40
C GLY A 68 9.45 24.14 2.74
N SER A 69 8.11 24.19 2.83
CA SER A 69 7.38 24.55 4.05
C SER A 69 7.28 23.41 5.07
N LEU A 70 7.51 22.19 4.60
CA LEU A 70 7.88 21.02 5.39
C LEU A 70 9.13 20.42 4.73
N SER A 71 10.10 19.98 5.54
CA SER A 71 11.23 19.22 5.04
C SER A 71 10.86 17.74 4.85
N SER A 72 11.54 17.07 3.92
CA SER A 72 11.44 15.62 3.71
C SER A 72 11.82 14.87 4.98
N VAL A 73 12.80 15.37 5.75
CA VAL A 73 13.20 14.78 7.04
C VAL A 73 12.05 14.82 8.05
N GLU A 74 11.39 15.97 8.24
CA GLU A 74 10.25 16.10 9.16
C GLU A 74 9.11 15.16 8.78
N VAL A 75 8.80 15.09 7.48
CA VAL A 75 7.74 14.22 6.97
C VAL A 75 8.11 12.74 7.17
N THR A 76 9.32 12.35 6.79
CA THR A 76 9.80 10.97 6.91
C THR A 76 9.84 10.52 8.37
N GLU A 77 10.33 11.35 9.29
CA GLU A 77 10.35 11.01 10.73
C GLU A 77 8.94 10.80 11.29
N ALA A 78 7.97 11.63 10.89
CA ALA A 78 6.59 11.48 11.33
C ALA A 78 5.96 10.15 10.86
N PHE A 79 6.19 9.76 9.60
CA PHE A 79 5.70 8.49 9.07
C PHE A 79 6.45 7.27 9.61
N LEU A 80 7.76 7.35 9.85
CA LEU A 80 8.54 6.32 10.54
C LEU A 80 7.96 6.03 11.94
N ALA A 81 7.71 7.09 12.72
CA ALA A 81 7.14 6.97 14.05
C ALA A 81 5.76 6.31 14.02
N ARG A 82 4.87 6.77 13.12
CA ARG A 82 3.51 6.23 13.00
C ARG A 82 3.50 4.80 12.42
N ALA A 83 4.43 4.44 11.55
CA ALA A 83 4.58 3.08 11.04
C ALA A 83 5.09 2.11 12.12
N ALA A 84 6.02 2.54 12.98
CA ALA A 84 6.46 1.73 14.12
C ALA A 84 5.32 1.42 15.09
N ILE A 85 4.45 2.41 15.38
CA ILE A 85 3.23 2.22 16.16
C ILE A 85 2.29 1.24 15.45
N ALA A 86 2.03 1.46 14.16
CA ALA A 86 1.14 0.59 13.38
C ALA A 86 1.61 -0.86 13.35
N HIS A 87 2.92 -1.10 13.24
CA HIS A 87 3.51 -2.44 13.28
C HIS A 87 3.24 -3.13 14.62
N GLN A 88 3.48 -2.44 15.74
CA GLN A 88 3.26 -2.99 17.08
C GLN A 88 1.78 -3.31 17.36
N LEU A 89 0.85 -2.67 16.65
CA LEU A 89 -0.60 -2.89 16.78
C LEU A 89 -1.14 -3.97 15.84
N THR A 90 -0.55 -4.13 14.66
CA THR A 90 -1.14 -4.92 13.56
C THR A 90 -0.21 -5.94 12.93
N ASN A 91 1.09 -5.90 13.24
CA ASN A 91 2.12 -6.74 12.64
C ASN A 91 2.13 -6.64 11.10
N CYS A 92 2.24 -5.42 10.58
CA CYS A 92 2.08 -5.10 9.15
C CYS A 92 3.38 -4.93 8.35
N LEU A 93 4.55 -5.07 8.98
CA LEU A 93 5.86 -4.77 8.37
C LEU A 93 6.74 -6.02 8.31
N THR A 94 7.51 -6.15 7.24
CA THR A 94 8.64 -7.10 7.11
C THR A 94 9.99 -6.44 7.33
N ALA A 95 10.05 -5.12 7.19
CA ALA A 95 11.24 -4.32 7.49
C ALA A 95 10.85 -2.86 7.80
N LEU A 96 11.65 -2.23 8.65
CA LEU A 96 11.65 -0.79 8.93
C LEU A 96 13.12 -0.35 8.89
N PHE A 97 13.44 0.72 8.15
CA PHE A 97 14.83 1.15 7.94
C PHE A 97 14.95 2.67 8.14
N PRO A 98 14.95 3.15 9.40
CA PRO A 98 14.90 4.57 9.73
C PRO A 98 16.09 5.37 9.21
N ASP A 99 17.30 4.85 9.36
CA ASP A 99 18.53 5.58 9.04
C ASP A 99 18.63 5.85 7.52
N GLU A 100 18.42 4.82 6.69
CA GLU A 100 18.41 4.96 5.24
C GLU A 100 17.33 5.94 4.77
N ALA A 101 16.12 5.85 5.34
CA ALA A 101 15.02 6.74 5.00
C ALA A 101 15.34 8.21 5.33
N LEU A 102 15.91 8.47 6.50
CA LEU A 102 16.29 9.82 6.93
C LEU A 102 17.47 10.37 6.11
N ASP A 103 18.44 9.54 5.72
CA ASP A 103 19.54 9.96 4.86
C ASP A 103 19.08 10.29 3.44
N ALA A 104 18.17 9.49 2.87
CA ALA A 104 17.52 9.80 1.60
C ALA A 104 16.72 11.12 1.68
N ALA A 105 15.98 11.33 2.77
CA ALA A 105 15.23 12.56 3.00
C ALA A 105 16.14 13.80 3.09
N LYS A 106 17.25 13.71 3.85
CA LYS A 106 18.25 14.80 3.95
C LYS A 106 18.84 15.15 2.58
N ALA A 107 19.12 14.15 1.75
CA ALA A 107 19.65 14.37 0.41
C ALA A 107 18.65 15.11 -0.49
N LEU A 108 17.36 14.78 -0.39
CA LEU A 108 16.29 15.47 -1.12
C LEU A 108 16.13 16.93 -0.65
N ASP A 109 16.16 17.17 0.66
CA ASP A 109 16.11 18.53 1.21
C ASP A 109 17.32 19.37 0.79
N ALA A 110 18.52 18.78 0.78
CA ALA A 110 19.73 19.44 0.27
C ALA A 110 19.64 19.75 -1.23
N HIS A 111 19.06 18.84 -2.03
CA HIS A 111 18.81 19.06 -3.46
C HIS A 111 17.84 20.24 -3.67
N LEU A 112 16.71 20.26 -2.96
CA LEU A 112 15.74 21.35 -3.09
C LEU A 112 16.36 22.69 -2.69
N LYS A 113 17.11 22.72 -1.58
CA LYS A 113 17.80 23.92 -1.09
C LYS A 113 18.85 24.46 -2.06
N SER A 114 19.62 23.57 -2.70
CA SER A 114 20.71 23.98 -3.60
C SER A 114 20.25 24.32 -5.01
N THR A 115 19.19 23.68 -5.51
CA THR A 115 18.74 23.84 -6.90
C THR A 115 17.47 24.68 -7.05
N GLY A 116 16.70 24.84 -5.96
CA GLY A 116 15.37 25.44 -5.99
C GLY A 116 14.33 24.59 -6.75
N ARG A 117 14.63 23.31 -7.02
CA ARG A 117 13.78 22.41 -7.80
C ARG A 117 13.58 21.08 -7.08
N VAL A 118 12.40 20.48 -7.26
CA VAL A 118 12.12 19.11 -6.84
C VAL A 118 12.79 18.12 -7.79
N VAL A 119 13.21 16.97 -7.26
CA VAL A 119 13.76 15.85 -8.06
C VAL A 119 12.70 15.28 -9.01
N GLY A 120 11.45 15.21 -8.56
CA GLY A 120 10.36 14.62 -9.32
C GLY A 120 9.02 14.79 -8.61
N PRO A 121 7.94 14.20 -9.17
CA PRO A 121 6.57 14.41 -8.69
C PRO A 121 6.30 13.81 -7.30
N LEU A 122 7.18 12.96 -6.78
CA LEU A 122 7.09 12.35 -5.45
C LEU A 122 8.16 12.85 -4.47
N HIS A 123 8.85 13.95 -4.79
CA HIS A 123 9.98 14.47 -4.01
C HIS A 123 9.67 14.54 -2.51
N GLY A 124 10.44 13.78 -1.72
CA GLY A 124 10.40 13.79 -0.26
C GLY A 124 9.25 13.00 0.35
N LEU A 125 8.34 12.41 -0.46
CA LEU A 125 7.17 11.70 0.04
C LEU A 125 7.53 10.29 0.53
N PRO A 126 7.19 9.91 1.76
CA PRO A 126 7.32 8.54 2.24
C PRO A 126 6.38 7.59 1.50
N VAL A 127 6.91 6.49 0.97
CA VAL A 127 6.15 5.45 0.26
C VAL A 127 6.50 4.08 0.83
N SER A 128 5.50 3.37 1.35
CA SER A 128 5.65 1.97 1.79
C SER A 128 5.72 1.02 0.60
N ILE A 129 6.42 -0.11 0.74
CA ILE A 129 6.63 -1.06 -0.37
C ILE A 129 6.24 -2.48 0.05
N LYS A 130 5.33 -3.13 -0.68
CA LYS A 130 4.96 -4.53 -0.45
C LYS A 130 6.16 -5.48 -0.60
N ASP A 131 6.22 -6.52 0.24
CA ASP A 131 7.35 -7.46 0.32
C ASP A 131 7.86 -7.98 -1.04
N MET A 132 6.96 -8.30 -1.97
CA MET A 132 7.33 -8.85 -3.28
C MET A 132 8.05 -7.90 -4.23
N TYR A 133 8.04 -6.59 -3.96
CA TYR A 133 8.80 -5.63 -4.76
C TYR A 133 10.24 -5.60 -4.26
N ASN A 134 11.18 -5.80 -5.19
CA ASN A 134 12.60 -5.70 -4.86
C ASN A 134 12.98 -4.25 -4.56
N VAL A 135 13.54 -4.03 -3.37
CA VAL A 135 14.20 -2.79 -2.95
C VAL A 135 15.64 -3.19 -2.61
N THR A 136 16.60 -2.60 -3.31
CA THR A 136 18.03 -2.93 -3.19
C THR A 136 18.48 -2.89 -1.74
N GLY A 137 19.19 -3.93 -1.29
CA GLY A 137 19.72 -4.00 0.08
C GLY A 137 18.72 -4.49 1.13
N HIS A 138 17.45 -4.70 0.78
CA HIS A 138 16.43 -5.18 1.72
C HIS A 138 15.93 -6.60 1.43
N PRO A 139 15.38 -7.29 2.44
CA PRO A 139 14.78 -8.61 2.28
C PRO A 139 13.63 -8.63 1.27
N VAL A 140 13.48 -9.76 0.55
CA VAL A 140 12.30 -10.08 -0.25
C VAL A 140 11.93 -11.55 -0.04
N THR A 141 10.86 -11.80 0.71
CA THR A 141 10.64 -13.12 1.31
C THR A 141 9.45 -13.89 0.75
N LEU A 142 8.43 -13.17 0.26
CA LEU A 142 7.13 -13.72 -0.13
C LEU A 142 6.47 -14.56 0.98
N GLY A 143 6.84 -14.30 2.23
CA GLY A 143 6.42 -15.07 3.40
C GLY A 143 7.06 -16.46 3.53
N TYR A 144 8.01 -16.83 2.66
CA TYR A 144 8.73 -18.10 2.75
C TYR A 144 9.84 -18.03 3.80
N VAL A 145 9.84 -18.99 4.72
CA VAL A 145 10.92 -19.14 5.72
C VAL A 145 12.27 -19.35 5.05
N SER A 146 12.31 -20.12 3.96
CA SER A 146 13.54 -20.37 3.19
C SER A 146 14.10 -19.11 2.53
N TRP A 147 13.33 -18.03 2.41
CA TRP A 147 13.75 -16.77 1.81
C TRP A 147 13.93 -15.66 2.85
N ALA A 148 13.94 -16.00 4.15
CA ALA A 148 14.08 -15.02 5.23
C ALA A 148 15.34 -14.15 5.13
N GLU A 149 16.41 -14.68 4.50
CA GLU A 149 17.69 -14.00 4.31
C GLU A 149 17.97 -13.63 2.84
N VAL A 150 16.98 -13.74 1.95
CA VAL A 150 17.14 -13.32 0.55
C VAL A 150 17.06 -11.81 0.47
N ILE A 151 18.19 -11.18 0.13
CA ILE A 151 18.31 -9.74 -0.06
C ILE A 151 18.25 -9.39 -1.55
N ALA A 152 17.45 -8.40 -1.91
CA ALA A 152 17.38 -7.91 -3.28
C ALA A 152 18.68 -7.17 -3.66
N ASP A 153 19.25 -7.55 -4.80
CA ASP A 153 20.47 -6.97 -5.37
C ASP A 153 20.20 -5.69 -6.18
N LYS A 154 18.97 -5.51 -6.66
CA LYS A 154 18.53 -4.36 -7.45
C LYS A 154 17.06 -4.05 -7.24
N ASP A 155 16.70 -2.78 -7.45
CA ASP A 155 15.31 -2.34 -7.44
C ASP A 155 14.53 -3.01 -8.59
N SER A 156 13.29 -3.42 -8.29
CA SER A 156 12.30 -3.71 -9.32
C SER A 156 11.98 -2.44 -10.13
N THR A 157 11.47 -2.59 -11.36
CA THR A 157 11.22 -1.45 -12.26
C THR A 157 10.28 -0.42 -11.63
N LEU A 158 9.25 -0.89 -10.91
CA LEU A 158 8.32 -0.01 -10.18
C LEU A 158 9.04 0.75 -9.05
N VAL A 159 9.86 0.08 -8.25
CA VAL A 159 10.61 0.71 -7.15
C VAL A 159 11.61 1.74 -7.70
N LYS A 160 12.33 1.39 -8.76
CA LYS A 160 13.23 2.32 -9.46
C LYS A 160 12.48 3.55 -9.97
N ALA A 161 11.28 3.36 -10.51
CA ALA A 161 10.45 4.45 -10.99
C ALA A 161 10.02 5.41 -9.87
N LEU A 162 9.61 4.86 -8.73
CA LEU A 162 9.26 5.65 -7.55
C LEU A 162 10.47 6.40 -6.98
N ARG A 163 11.64 5.74 -6.92
CA ARG A 163 12.89 6.35 -6.44
C ARG A 163 13.30 7.54 -7.31
N ASN A 164 13.26 7.36 -8.63
CA ASN A 164 13.53 8.43 -9.60
C ASN A 164 12.51 9.58 -9.53
N ALA A 165 11.27 9.29 -9.14
CA ALA A 165 10.26 10.31 -8.89
C ALA A 165 10.52 11.09 -7.59
N GLY A 166 11.51 10.70 -6.78
CA GLY A 166 11.90 11.36 -5.54
C GLY A 166 11.24 10.81 -4.28
N ALA A 167 10.62 9.62 -4.34
CA ALA A 167 10.01 8.99 -3.17
C ALA A 167 11.07 8.51 -2.16
N VAL A 168 10.72 8.58 -0.87
CA VAL A 168 11.52 8.05 0.24
C VAL A 168 10.92 6.71 0.67
N PHE A 169 11.70 5.63 0.57
CA PHE A 169 11.30 4.34 1.11
C PHE A 169 11.76 4.24 2.57
N TYR A 170 10.95 3.61 3.41
CA TYR A 170 11.22 3.53 4.84
C TYR A 170 10.74 2.23 5.51
N VAL A 171 9.86 1.48 4.82
CA VAL A 171 9.33 0.20 5.29
C VAL A 171 9.07 -0.75 4.13
N LYS A 172 9.10 -2.05 4.45
CA LYS A 172 8.43 -3.09 3.66
C LYS A 172 7.26 -3.70 4.41
N THR A 173 6.19 -4.05 3.70
CA THR A 173 4.93 -4.51 4.31
C THR A 173 4.66 -6.00 4.10
N THR A 174 3.97 -6.62 5.05
CA THR A 174 3.65 -8.05 5.04
C THR A 174 2.67 -8.44 3.94
N MET A 175 2.79 -9.69 3.51
CA MET A 175 1.88 -10.37 2.59
C MET A 175 1.73 -11.83 3.03
N PRO A 176 0.65 -12.55 2.64
CA PRO A 176 0.56 -13.97 2.90
C PRO A 176 1.67 -14.73 2.18
N GLN A 177 1.99 -15.91 2.71
CA GLN A 177 2.91 -16.82 2.05
C GLN A 177 2.46 -17.04 0.60
N THR A 178 3.39 -16.91 -0.35
CA THR A 178 3.16 -16.99 -1.82
C THR A 178 2.41 -15.84 -2.47
N GLY A 179 1.73 -14.99 -1.69
CA GLY A 179 0.84 -13.95 -2.20
C GLY A 179 -0.53 -14.43 -2.68
N MET A 180 -0.87 -15.71 -2.51
CA MET A 180 -2.10 -16.33 -3.02
C MET A 180 -3.17 -16.56 -1.94
N ALA A 181 -3.45 -15.53 -1.14
CA ALA A 181 -4.56 -15.53 -0.19
C ALA A 181 -5.16 -14.11 -0.04
N LEU A 182 -6.47 -14.04 0.23
CA LEU A 182 -7.17 -12.80 0.62
C LEU A 182 -7.19 -12.61 2.14
N GLU A 183 -6.21 -13.19 2.83
CA GLU A 183 -5.84 -12.94 4.23
C GLU A 183 -4.31 -12.75 4.25
N THR A 184 -3.77 -12.00 5.21
CA THR A 184 -2.32 -11.80 5.35
C THR A 184 -1.78 -12.59 6.53
N TRP A 185 -1.29 -13.79 6.23
CA TRP A 185 -0.62 -14.68 7.19
C TRP A 185 0.52 -15.46 6.51
N SER A 186 1.65 -15.60 7.20
CA SER A 186 2.74 -16.51 6.80
C SER A 186 3.43 -17.09 8.01
N THR A 187 4.11 -18.23 7.85
CA THR A 187 4.95 -18.81 8.91
C THR A 187 6.10 -17.89 9.31
N LEU A 188 6.63 -17.10 8.36
CA LEU A 188 7.75 -16.19 8.62
C LEU A 188 7.30 -14.95 9.41
N TRP A 189 6.20 -14.31 9.01
CA TRP A 189 5.79 -13.01 9.56
C TRP A 189 4.62 -13.07 10.53
N GLY A 190 3.95 -14.22 10.68
CA GLY A 190 2.72 -14.31 11.46
C GLY A 190 1.52 -13.68 10.76
N ARG A 191 0.49 -13.31 11.54
CA ARG A 191 -0.76 -12.71 11.02
C ARG A 191 -0.69 -11.19 11.07
N THR A 192 -1.20 -10.54 10.02
CA THR A 192 -1.46 -9.09 10.05
C THR A 192 -2.93 -8.83 10.34
N LEU A 193 -3.19 -8.08 11.41
CA LEU A 193 -4.53 -7.83 11.95
C LEU A 193 -5.18 -6.58 11.35
N ASN A 194 -6.51 -6.55 11.31
CA ASN A 194 -7.26 -5.36 10.88
C ASN A 194 -7.27 -4.30 11.99
N PRO A 195 -6.92 -3.03 11.71
CA PRO A 195 -6.86 -1.98 12.73
C PRO A 195 -8.23 -1.59 13.31
N ARG A 196 -9.35 -1.86 12.62
CA ARG A 196 -10.70 -1.60 13.17
C ARG A 196 -11.17 -2.71 14.10
N ASN A 197 -10.64 -3.92 13.96
CA ASN A 197 -10.96 -5.06 14.79
C ASN A 197 -9.85 -6.11 14.69
N ASN A 198 -9.04 -6.23 15.74
CA ASN A 198 -7.91 -7.16 15.82
C ASN A 198 -8.29 -8.65 15.77
N LYS A 199 -9.58 -8.98 15.84
CA LYS A 199 -10.12 -10.34 15.63
C LYS A 199 -10.36 -10.67 14.15
N LEU A 200 -10.18 -9.70 13.25
CA LEU A 200 -10.39 -9.85 11.80
C LEU A 200 -9.06 -9.75 11.04
N GLY A 201 -9.02 -10.41 9.89
CA GLY A 201 -7.90 -10.27 8.95
C GLY A 201 -7.87 -8.89 8.27
N SER A 202 -6.67 -8.42 7.96
CA SER A 202 -6.44 -7.18 7.19
C SER A 202 -6.75 -7.32 5.68
N GLY A 203 -7.27 -8.46 5.24
CA GLY A 203 -7.38 -8.80 3.83
C GLY A 203 -6.04 -9.26 3.25
N GLY A 204 -5.97 -9.49 1.95
CA GLY A 204 -4.76 -9.96 1.31
C GLY A 204 -4.82 -9.91 -0.22
N SER A 205 -3.69 -10.06 -0.91
CA SER A 205 -2.37 -10.31 -0.35
C SER A 205 -1.61 -9.05 0.07
N SER A 206 -2.18 -7.86 -0.11
CA SER A 206 -1.56 -6.59 0.32
C SER A 206 -2.12 -6.10 1.68
N GLY A 207 -2.34 -7.01 2.64
CA GLY A 207 -2.95 -6.66 3.92
C GLY A 207 -2.03 -5.88 4.85
N GLY A 208 -0.71 -6.08 4.75
CA GLY A 208 0.30 -5.22 5.40
C GLY A 208 0.15 -3.76 4.98
N ASP A 209 0.12 -3.51 3.66
CA ASP A 209 -0.13 -2.17 3.12
C ASP A 209 -1.49 -1.62 3.59
N GLY A 210 -2.55 -2.43 3.53
CA GLY A 210 -3.89 -2.02 3.95
C GLY A 210 -3.96 -1.57 5.41
N ALA A 211 -3.39 -2.36 6.33
CA ALA A 211 -3.35 -2.04 7.75
C ALA A 211 -2.48 -0.81 8.03
N LEU A 212 -1.29 -0.73 7.42
CA LEU A 212 -0.36 0.38 7.58
C LEU A 212 -0.97 1.71 7.10
N ILE A 213 -1.55 1.71 5.90
CA ILE A 213 -2.17 2.91 5.33
C ILE A 213 -3.39 3.29 6.17
N ALA A 214 -4.24 2.36 6.59
CA ALA A 214 -5.41 2.69 7.43
C ALA A 214 -5.06 3.34 8.76
N LEU A 215 -3.94 2.96 9.38
CA LEU A 215 -3.40 3.62 10.57
C LEU A 215 -2.60 4.89 10.27
N LYS A 216 -2.62 5.36 9.01
CA LYS A 216 -1.88 6.53 8.52
C LYS A 216 -0.37 6.43 8.74
N GLY A 217 0.14 5.20 8.89
CA GLY A 217 1.57 4.91 8.95
C GLY A 217 2.24 4.97 7.59
N SER A 218 1.46 5.08 6.51
CA SER A 218 1.89 5.41 5.14
C SER A 218 0.83 6.28 4.46
N PRO A 219 1.20 7.33 3.72
CA PRO A 219 0.23 8.14 2.99
C PRO A 219 -0.28 7.39 1.75
N ILE A 220 0.58 6.59 1.12
CA ILE A 220 0.30 5.80 -0.09
C ILE A 220 1.32 4.66 -0.26
N GLY A 221 0.97 3.62 -0.99
CA GLY A 221 1.88 2.51 -1.34
C GLY A 221 1.40 1.73 -2.57
N PRO A 222 2.33 1.14 -3.36
CA PRO A 222 1.97 0.26 -4.47
C PRO A 222 1.59 -1.13 -3.93
N MET A 223 0.40 -1.58 -4.29
CA MET A 223 -0.12 -2.91 -4.04
C MET A 223 -0.12 -3.74 -5.34
N SER A 224 -0.34 -5.05 -5.24
CA SER A 224 -0.47 -5.95 -6.40
C SER A 224 -1.77 -6.74 -6.34
N ASP A 225 -2.35 -7.06 -7.50
CA ASP A 225 -3.65 -7.73 -7.64
C ASP A 225 -3.63 -8.69 -8.83
N ILE A 226 -3.78 -9.98 -8.55
CA ILE A 226 -4.13 -11.00 -9.55
C ILE A 226 -5.61 -11.39 -9.44
N GLY A 227 -6.10 -11.60 -8.20
CA GLY A 227 -7.47 -12.05 -7.91
C GLY A 227 -8.16 -11.28 -6.78
N GLY A 228 -7.83 -9.99 -6.58
CA GLY A 228 -8.44 -9.15 -5.56
C GLY A 228 -7.47 -8.49 -4.59
N SER A 229 -6.16 -8.70 -4.76
CA SER A 229 -5.16 -8.35 -3.75
C SER A 229 -4.84 -6.86 -3.57
N ILE A 230 -5.39 -5.97 -4.40
CA ILE A 230 -5.48 -4.52 -4.12
C ILE A 230 -6.83 -4.24 -3.46
N ARG A 231 -7.91 -4.73 -4.08
CA ARG A 231 -9.29 -4.35 -3.75
C ARG A 231 -9.75 -4.88 -2.40
N ALA A 232 -9.44 -6.13 -2.07
CA ALA A 232 -9.83 -6.77 -0.81
C ALA A 232 -9.20 -6.08 0.42
N PRO A 233 -7.86 -5.92 0.51
CA PRO A 233 -7.28 -5.21 1.65
C PRO A 233 -7.70 -3.74 1.69
N ALA A 234 -7.85 -3.06 0.55
CA ALA A 234 -8.39 -1.70 0.55
C ALA A 234 -9.81 -1.63 1.12
N ALA A 235 -10.71 -2.52 0.69
CA ALA A 235 -12.08 -2.57 1.21
C ALA A 235 -12.13 -2.90 2.71
N PHE A 236 -11.34 -3.88 3.17
CA PHE A 236 -11.31 -4.31 4.58
C PHE A 236 -10.76 -3.22 5.50
N ASN A 237 -9.89 -2.36 4.97
CA ASN A 237 -9.24 -1.29 5.71
C ASN A 237 -9.83 0.10 5.38
N GLY A 238 -10.93 0.17 4.63
CA GLY A 238 -11.65 1.41 4.33
C GLY A 238 -10.82 2.44 3.55
N LEU A 239 -10.14 1.99 2.51
CA LEU A 239 -9.25 2.79 1.66
C LEU A 239 -9.79 2.94 0.24
N TYR A 240 -9.38 4.01 -0.43
CA TYR A 240 -9.50 4.12 -1.88
C TYR A 240 -8.40 3.28 -2.55
N SER A 241 -8.74 2.61 -3.64
CA SER A 241 -7.76 1.87 -4.45
C SER A 241 -8.21 1.75 -5.89
N ILE A 242 -7.27 1.46 -6.78
CA ILE A 242 -7.57 1.10 -8.17
C ILE A 242 -6.70 -0.10 -8.57
N ARG A 243 -7.32 -1.05 -9.28
CA ARG A 243 -6.62 -2.08 -10.05
C ARG A 243 -6.61 -1.63 -11.52
N PRO A 244 -5.50 -1.08 -12.05
CA PRO A 244 -5.40 -0.75 -13.46
C PRO A 244 -5.44 -2.01 -14.34
N SER A 245 -5.59 -1.84 -15.65
CA SER A 245 -5.33 -2.93 -16.60
C SER A 245 -3.91 -3.47 -16.38
N SER A 246 -3.75 -4.80 -16.40
CA SER A 246 -2.57 -5.48 -15.86
C SER A 246 -1.23 -5.05 -16.47
N GLU A 247 -1.23 -4.52 -17.69
CA GLU A 247 -0.02 -4.11 -18.43
C GLU A 247 0.23 -2.60 -18.39
N ARG A 248 -0.52 -1.84 -17.57
CA ARG A 248 -0.36 -0.38 -17.45
C ARG A 248 0.76 0.05 -16.51
N ILE A 249 1.29 -0.86 -15.71
CA ILE A 249 2.36 -0.56 -14.77
C ILE A 249 3.47 -1.60 -14.94
N PRO A 250 4.74 -1.16 -15.04
CA PRO A 250 5.88 -2.05 -15.18
C PRO A 250 6.06 -2.91 -13.91
N LYS A 251 6.42 -4.17 -14.10
CA LYS A 251 6.53 -5.23 -13.08
C LYS A 251 7.89 -5.95 -13.10
N GLY A 252 8.82 -5.53 -13.96
CA GLY A 252 10.14 -6.14 -14.10
C GLY A 252 10.88 -6.23 -12.76
N GLY A 253 11.47 -7.40 -12.49
CA GLY A 253 12.19 -7.68 -11.25
C GLY A 253 11.31 -7.82 -10.00
N MET A 254 9.98 -7.72 -10.10
CA MET A 254 9.08 -8.10 -9.01
C MET A 254 9.14 -9.63 -8.81
N GLN A 255 9.24 -10.08 -7.57
CA GLN A 255 9.27 -11.51 -7.27
C GLN A 255 7.88 -12.14 -7.43
N THR A 256 7.87 -13.39 -7.89
CA THR A 256 6.65 -14.16 -8.16
C THR A 256 6.87 -15.63 -7.86
N THR A 257 5.79 -16.31 -7.45
CA THR A 257 5.76 -17.76 -7.26
C THR A 257 5.42 -18.52 -8.54
N ALA A 258 5.00 -17.82 -9.60
CA ALA A 258 4.60 -18.40 -10.87
C ALA A 258 5.22 -17.63 -12.05
N PRO A 259 6.55 -17.68 -12.24
CA PRO A 259 7.18 -17.08 -13.41
C PRO A 259 6.66 -17.74 -14.69
N GLY A 260 6.41 -16.94 -15.74
CA GLY A 260 5.92 -17.43 -17.03
C GLY A 260 4.40 -17.60 -17.14
N GLN A 261 3.62 -17.28 -16.10
CA GLN A 261 2.16 -17.26 -16.25
C GLN A 261 1.72 -16.09 -17.14
N LEU A 262 0.96 -16.38 -18.21
CA LEU A 262 0.49 -15.39 -19.19
C LEU A 262 -1.03 -15.20 -19.26
N SER A 263 -1.83 -16.09 -18.67
CA SER A 263 -3.30 -16.10 -18.77
C SER A 263 -3.97 -15.02 -17.91
N ILE A 264 -3.71 -15.00 -16.60
CA ILE A 264 -4.32 -14.05 -15.64
C ILE A 264 -3.22 -13.14 -15.11
N LYS A 265 -2.99 -12.02 -15.80
CA LYS A 265 -1.87 -11.14 -15.51
C LYS A 265 -2.06 -10.35 -14.21
N VAL A 266 -1.00 -10.28 -13.41
CA VAL A 266 -0.91 -9.42 -12.22
C VAL A 266 -0.99 -7.94 -12.64
N SER A 267 -1.76 -7.15 -11.89
CA SER A 267 -1.78 -5.70 -11.96
C SER A 267 -1.16 -5.10 -10.70
N CYS A 268 -0.62 -3.89 -10.81
CA CYS A 268 -0.09 -3.12 -9.69
C CYS A 268 -0.87 -1.82 -9.59
N GLY A 269 -1.10 -1.28 -8.40
CA GLY A 269 -1.87 -0.05 -8.25
C GLY A 269 -1.85 0.48 -6.81
N PRO A 270 -2.15 1.76 -6.61
CA PRO A 270 -2.12 2.37 -5.28
C PRO A 270 -3.35 2.02 -4.42
N ALA A 271 -3.15 2.13 -3.12
CA ALA A 271 -4.21 2.41 -2.15
C ALA A 271 -3.85 3.61 -1.27
N CYS A 272 -4.85 4.38 -0.84
CA CYS A 272 -4.68 5.64 -0.10
C CYS A 272 -5.99 6.12 0.54
N HIS A 273 -5.95 7.28 1.21
CA HIS A 273 -7.11 7.90 1.87
C HIS A 273 -7.91 8.86 0.99
N SER A 274 -7.44 9.18 -0.22
CA SER A 274 -8.11 10.15 -1.08
C SER A 274 -8.08 9.77 -2.57
N MET A 275 -9.08 10.22 -3.32
CA MET A 275 -9.14 10.07 -4.77
C MET A 275 -8.06 10.90 -5.49
N ALA A 276 -7.67 12.04 -4.92
CA ALA A 276 -6.60 12.88 -5.45
C ALA A 276 -5.25 12.15 -5.44
N ASP A 277 -4.91 11.52 -4.32
CA ASP A 277 -3.69 10.71 -4.19
C ASP A 277 -3.72 9.51 -5.14
N LEU A 278 -4.89 8.88 -5.28
CA LEU A 278 -5.08 7.75 -6.19
C LEU A 278 -4.78 8.15 -7.64
N LYS A 279 -5.30 9.30 -8.08
CA LYS A 279 -5.05 9.85 -9.43
C LYS A 279 -3.58 10.23 -9.59
N MET A 280 -3.02 10.96 -8.64
CA MET A 280 -1.63 11.43 -8.66
C MET A 280 -0.66 10.25 -8.77
N PHE A 281 -0.77 9.26 -7.88
CA PHE A 281 0.16 8.14 -7.85
C PHE A 281 0.00 7.21 -9.05
N THR A 282 -1.24 6.96 -9.49
CA THR A 282 -1.48 6.18 -10.73
C THR A 282 -0.86 6.87 -11.94
N LYS A 283 -0.92 8.20 -12.01
CA LYS A 283 -0.26 8.98 -13.07
C LYS A 283 1.26 8.84 -13.01
N VAL A 284 1.87 8.86 -11.82
CA VAL A 284 3.32 8.63 -11.65
C VAL A 284 3.71 7.21 -12.08
N LEU A 285 2.98 6.19 -11.64
CA LEU A 285 3.27 4.79 -11.99
C LEU A 285 3.15 4.52 -13.50
N ASN A 286 2.18 5.16 -14.17
CA ASN A 286 1.95 5.00 -15.61
C ASN A 286 2.85 5.90 -16.47
N GLY A 287 3.56 6.87 -15.88
CA GLY A 287 4.30 7.92 -16.59
C GLY A 287 5.81 7.74 -16.65
N HIS A 288 6.36 6.63 -16.15
CA HIS A 288 7.80 6.53 -15.96
C HIS A 288 8.56 6.16 -17.25
N PRO A 289 9.56 6.95 -17.70
CA PRO A 289 10.31 6.68 -18.93
C PRO A 289 11.03 5.32 -18.96
N LEU A 290 11.50 4.83 -17.80
CA LEU A 290 12.13 3.49 -17.74
C LEU A 290 11.15 2.32 -17.86
N ALA A 291 9.84 2.57 -17.89
CA ALA A 291 8.87 1.52 -18.18
C ALA A 291 9.06 0.97 -19.60
N GLU A 292 9.71 1.71 -20.50
CA GLU A 292 10.07 1.29 -21.86
C GLU A 292 10.99 0.05 -21.91
N TYR A 293 11.69 -0.29 -20.82
CA TYR A 293 12.55 -1.48 -20.76
C TYR A 293 11.85 -2.72 -20.20
N ASP A 294 10.56 -2.62 -19.85
CA ASP A 294 9.74 -3.75 -19.40
C ASP A 294 8.83 -4.22 -20.53
N GLY A 295 9.12 -5.39 -21.11
CA GLY A 295 8.33 -5.96 -22.20
C GLY A 295 6.87 -6.29 -21.86
N SER A 296 6.46 -6.21 -20.58
CA SER A 296 5.07 -6.38 -20.13
C SER A 296 4.29 -5.07 -19.98
N PHE A 297 4.93 -3.93 -20.24
CA PHE A 297 4.34 -2.60 -20.12
C PHE A 297 3.84 -2.09 -21.48
N ILE A 298 2.61 -1.56 -21.49
CA ILE A 298 2.05 -0.87 -22.66
C ILE A 298 2.20 0.65 -22.45
N PRO A 299 3.02 1.35 -23.28
CA PRO A 299 3.37 2.76 -23.10
C PRO A 299 2.27 3.71 -23.55
N ILE A 300 1.09 3.61 -22.93
CA ILE A 300 -0.01 4.56 -23.15
C ILE A 300 0.12 5.70 -22.13
N PRO A 301 0.36 6.95 -22.57
CA PRO A 301 0.52 8.08 -21.66
C PRO A 301 -0.76 8.32 -20.84
N TRP A 302 -0.59 8.97 -19.70
CA TRP A 302 -1.74 9.45 -18.94
C TRP A 302 -2.50 10.49 -19.77
N ARG A 303 -3.83 10.33 -19.87
CA ARG A 303 -4.69 11.25 -20.61
C ARG A 303 -5.69 11.87 -19.64
N GLU A 304 -5.79 13.19 -19.67
CA GLU A 304 -6.95 13.84 -19.08
C GLU A 304 -8.15 13.59 -19.99
N VAL A 305 -9.23 13.07 -19.42
CA VAL A 305 -10.45 12.74 -20.14
C VAL A 305 -11.55 13.71 -19.72
N GLN A 306 -12.24 14.28 -20.71
CA GLN A 306 -13.48 15.02 -20.41
C GLN A 306 -14.55 14.01 -20.03
N LYS A 307 -14.98 14.04 -18.77
CA LYS A 307 -16.06 13.18 -18.31
C LYS A 307 -17.38 13.64 -18.96
N PRO A 308 -18.18 12.72 -19.52
CA PRO A 308 -19.56 13.04 -19.88
C PRO A 308 -20.32 13.60 -18.67
N SER A 309 -21.27 14.51 -18.91
CA SER A 309 -22.17 15.03 -17.87
C SER A 309 -23.05 13.91 -17.29
N LYS A 310 -23.35 12.90 -18.10
CA LYS A 310 -24.14 11.72 -17.77
C LYS A 310 -23.37 10.45 -18.10
N LEU A 311 -23.30 9.54 -17.13
CA LEU A 311 -22.69 8.22 -17.30
C LEU A 311 -23.78 7.15 -17.30
N THR A 312 -23.55 6.06 -18.03
CA THR A 312 -24.33 4.82 -17.94
C THR A 312 -23.55 3.85 -17.05
N ILE A 313 -24.14 3.45 -15.92
CA ILE A 313 -23.47 2.66 -14.89
C ILE A 313 -24.23 1.35 -14.67
N GLY A 314 -23.60 0.22 -15.02
CA GLY A 314 -24.10 -1.10 -14.67
C GLY A 314 -23.74 -1.46 -13.22
N ILE A 315 -24.71 -1.99 -12.47
CA ILE A 315 -24.50 -2.47 -11.09
C ILE A 315 -24.88 -3.95 -11.04
N LEU A 316 -23.90 -4.79 -10.72
CA LEU A 316 -24.06 -6.24 -10.53
C LEU A 316 -24.16 -6.54 -9.04
N GLU A 317 -25.37 -6.73 -8.50
CA GLU A 317 -25.56 -7.06 -7.08
C GLU A 317 -25.13 -8.48 -6.71
N PHE A 318 -25.25 -9.43 -7.63
CA PHE A 318 -24.91 -10.83 -7.42
C PHE A 318 -24.40 -11.42 -8.73
N ASP A 319 -23.26 -12.10 -8.67
CA ASP A 319 -22.57 -12.69 -9.81
C ASP A 319 -23.06 -14.11 -10.16
N GLY A 320 -24.04 -14.64 -9.41
CA GLY A 320 -24.49 -16.03 -9.55
C GLY A 320 -23.65 -17.04 -8.76
N VAL A 321 -22.56 -16.61 -8.10
CA VAL A 321 -21.58 -17.47 -7.43
C VAL A 321 -21.47 -17.16 -5.93
N CYS A 322 -21.23 -15.90 -5.56
CA CYS A 322 -21.04 -15.47 -4.18
C CYS A 322 -22.08 -14.41 -3.79
N MET A 323 -23.08 -14.81 -2.99
CA MET A 323 -24.13 -13.87 -2.54
C MET A 323 -23.55 -12.89 -1.51
N PRO A 324 -23.56 -11.57 -1.78
CA PRO A 324 -23.03 -10.61 -0.82
C PRO A 324 -23.87 -10.54 0.47
N HIS A 325 -23.20 -10.30 1.60
CA HIS A 325 -23.90 -10.10 2.87
C HIS A 325 -24.82 -8.87 2.83
N PRO A 326 -25.89 -8.83 3.65
CA PRO A 326 -26.85 -7.72 3.65
C PRO A 326 -26.23 -6.31 3.79
N PRO A 327 -25.18 -6.07 4.60
CA PRO A 327 -24.53 -4.75 4.66
C PRO A 327 -23.88 -4.32 3.35
N ILE A 328 -23.34 -5.27 2.56
CA ILE A 328 -22.72 -4.99 1.26
C ILE A 328 -23.80 -4.66 0.23
N LEU A 329 -24.88 -5.45 0.17
CA LEU A 329 -26.03 -5.17 -0.71
C LEU A 329 -26.63 -3.79 -0.42
N ARG A 330 -26.75 -3.44 0.87
CA ARG A 330 -27.20 -2.10 1.27
C ARG A 330 -26.27 -1.00 0.75
N ALA A 331 -24.95 -1.14 0.91
CA ALA A 331 -23.97 -0.16 0.42
C ALA A 331 -24.01 0.02 -1.11
N MET A 332 -24.24 -1.08 -1.85
CA MET A 332 -24.40 -1.04 -3.31
C MET A 332 -25.66 -0.27 -3.71
N ARG A 333 -26.79 -0.52 -3.04
CA ARG A 333 -28.06 0.19 -3.30
C ARG A 333 -28.00 1.67 -2.93
N GLU A 334 -27.36 2.01 -1.81
CA GLU A 334 -27.10 3.40 -1.44
C GLU A 334 -26.23 4.11 -2.48
N THR A 335 -25.20 3.43 -2.99
CA THR A 335 -24.35 3.96 -4.07
C THR A 335 -25.14 4.18 -5.36
N ALA A 336 -25.97 3.21 -5.75
CA ALA A 336 -26.87 3.32 -6.91
C ALA A 336 -27.81 4.53 -6.80
N ALA A 337 -28.43 4.70 -5.63
CA ALA A 337 -29.34 5.82 -5.36
C ALA A 337 -28.61 7.16 -5.44
N LYS A 338 -27.40 7.27 -4.87
CA LYS A 338 -26.57 8.49 -4.97
C LYS A 338 -26.17 8.82 -6.40
N LEU A 339 -25.79 7.82 -7.20
CA LEU A 339 -25.44 8.01 -8.61
C LEU A 339 -26.65 8.47 -9.44
N LYS A 340 -27.82 7.87 -9.21
CA LYS A 340 -29.07 8.29 -9.86
C LYS A 340 -29.48 9.71 -9.45
N GLY A 341 -29.37 10.04 -8.17
CA GLY A 341 -29.62 11.39 -7.65
C GLY A 341 -28.67 12.45 -8.23
N ALA A 342 -27.45 12.07 -8.60
CA ALA A 342 -26.48 12.92 -9.30
C ALA A 342 -26.74 13.07 -10.82
N GLY A 343 -27.83 12.50 -11.34
CA GLY A 343 -28.22 12.60 -12.74
C GLY A 343 -27.61 11.54 -13.67
N HIS A 344 -26.93 10.52 -13.14
CA HIS A 344 -26.42 9.40 -13.93
C HIS A 344 -27.52 8.39 -14.24
N GLU A 345 -27.40 7.71 -15.38
CA GLU A 345 -28.24 6.58 -15.74
C GLU A 345 -27.63 5.30 -15.19
N GLY A 346 -28.43 4.49 -14.51
CA GLY A 346 -27.99 3.18 -14.05
C GLY A 346 -29.11 2.17 -14.22
N THR A 347 -28.79 1.04 -14.83
CA THR A 347 -29.62 -0.16 -14.79
C THR A 347 -29.08 -1.08 -13.70
N LEU A 348 -29.94 -1.41 -12.74
CA LEU A 348 -29.69 -2.53 -11.85
C LEU A 348 -29.96 -3.78 -12.69
N SER A 349 -28.93 -4.43 -13.22
CA SER A 349 -29.11 -5.68 -13.96
C SER A 349 -29.09 -6.81 -12.95
N LEU A 350 -30.28 -7.35 -12.68
CA LEU A 350 -30.47 -8.63 -12.03
C LEU A 350 -30.18 -9.70 -13.09
N LEU A 351 -29.14 -10.51 -12.90
CA LEU A 351 -29.19 -11.86 -13.45
C LEU A 351 -30.04 -12.69 -12.49
N SER A 352 -31.35 -12.64 -12.69
CA SER A 352 -32.31 -13.56 -12.07
C SER A 352 -33.28 -14.18 -13.08
N GLU A 353 -32.95 -14.22 -14.37
CA GLU A 353 -33.69 -15.05 -15.33
C GLU A 353 -32.73 -15.87 -16.21
N GLY A 354 -33.03 -17.16 -16.28
CA GLY A 354 -32.12 -18.24 -16.63
C GLY A 354 -31.46 -18.16 -18.00
N HIS A 355 -30.18 -18.52 -18.03
CA HIS A 355 -29.62 -19.26 -19.15
C HIS A 355 -29.28 -20.67 -18.64
N ARG A 356 -30.31 -21.52 -18.61
CA ARG A 356 -30.11 -22.96 -18.87
C ARG A 356 -30.20 -23.11 -20.38
N ALA A 357 -29.08 -23.45 -21.02
CA ALA A 357 -29.07 -24.11 -22.32
C ALA A 357 -28.59 -25.54 -22.08
#